data_AF-A0A6J5DLI9-F1
#
_entry.id   AF-A0A6J5DLI9-F1
#
_cell.length_a   1.000
_cell.length_b   1.000
_cell.length_c   1.000
_cell.angle_alpha   90.00
_cell.angle_beta   90.00
_cell.angle_gamma   90.00
#
_symmetry.space_group_name_H-M   'P 1'
#
loop_
_entity.id
_entity.type
_entity.pdbx_description
1 polymer ?
#
loop_
_entity_poly.entity_id
_entity_poly.type
_entity_poly.pdbx_seq_one_letter_code
_entity_poly.pdbx_strand_id
1 'polypeptide(L)'
;MNLRILKKLSKRAAPLLPLLGDNREQFQADDSCNSYTSVGGHDFKHWDRMSVGHGKRDRASFKYKPRHGRNWIVMSEPWQPWPGTVMVGETVGYYEPEWEEQTAWEALQRAVVEHFTDWNEDGPIALRTFDTPGDYFRVAHEIIAAAAGHGNIGRRLNDSKR
;
A
#
# COMPACT_ATOMS: atom_id res chain seq x y z
N MET A 1 -1.20 6.46 -8.11
CA MET A 1 0.15 6.93 -7.68
C MET A 1 1.23 6.33 -8.60
N ASN A 2 2.36 7.00 -8.85
CA ASN A 2 3.45 6.45 -9.69
C ASN A 2 4.16 5.27 -8.98
N LEU A 3 4.32 4.09 -9.61
CA LEU A 3 4.91 2.92 -8.94
C LEU A 3 6.40 3.08 -8.55
N ARG A 4 7.17 3.93 -9.24
CA ARG A 4 8.52 4.29 -8.78
C ARG A 4 8.45 5.11 -7.49
N ILE A 5 7.45 5.98 -7.36
CA ILE A 5 7.18 6.72 -6.12
C ILE A 5 6.70 5.74 -5.05
N LEU A 6 5.75 4.86 -5.35
CA LEU A 6 5.31 3.78 -4.46
C LEU A 6 6.50 2.97 -3.93
N LYS A 7 7.37 2.45 -4.80
CA LYS A 7 8.57 1.70 -4.39
C LYS A 7 9.47 2.50 -3.44
N LYS A 8 9.67 3.79 -3.69
CA LYS A 8 10.42 4.68 -2.80
C LYS A 8 9.72 4.86 -1.45
N LEU A 9 8.40 5.04 -1.45
CA LEU A 9 7.60 5.20 -0.25
C LEU A 9 7.56 3.90 0.56
N SER A 10 7.30 2.75 -0.05
CA SER A 10 7.31 1.43 0.59
C SER A 10 8.67 1.13 1.23
N LYS A 11 9.77 1.44 0.55
CA LYS A 11 11.12 1.29 1.12
C LYS A 11 11.35 2.16 2.37
N ARG A 12 10.76 3.36 2.41
CA ARG A 12 10.82 4.26 3.58
C ARG A 12 9.87 3.84 4.69
N ALA A 13 8.72 3.25 4.34
CA ALA A 13 7.69 2.80 5.27
C ALA A 13 8.08 1.51 6.00
N ALA A 14 8.69 0.56 5.29
CA ALA A 14 9.13 -0.73 5.80
C ALA A 14 9.78 -0.72 7.22
N PRO A 15 10.79 0.13 7.51
CA PRO A 15 11.40 0.17 8.85
C PRO A 15 10.50 0.77 9.94
N LEU A 16 9.45 1.51 9.57
CA LEU A 16 8.52 2.12 10.53
C LEU A 16 7.42 1.15 10.97
N LEU A 17 7.05 0.18 10.11
CA LEU A 17 5.95 -0.75 10.38
C LEU A 17 6.14 -1.55 11.68
N PRO A 18 7.32 -2.17 11.97
CA PRO A 18 7.51 -2.88 13.22
C PRO A 18 7.44 -1.95 14.46
N LEU A 19 7.86 -0.70 14.30
CA LEU A 19 7.80 0.31 15.38
C LEU A 19 6.37 0.75 15.68
N LEU A 20 5.47 0.62 14.70
CA LEU A 20 4.04 0.86 14.85
C LEU A 20 3.28 -0.38 15.34
N GLY A 21 3.97 -1.50 15.58
CA GLY A 21 3.37 -2.75 16.04
C GLY A 21 2.89 -3.68 14.92
N ASP A 22 3.19 -3.37 13.66
CA ASP A 22 2.89 -4.24 12.53
C ASP A 22 3.96 -5.33 12.41
N ASN A 23 3.57 -6.56 12.75
CA ASN A 23 4.46 -7.74 12.77
C ASN A 23 4.24 -8.67 11.56
N ARG A 24 3.51 -8.21 10.54
CA ARG A 24 3.29 -8.99 9.32
C ARG A 24 4.60 -9.26 8.59
N GLU A 25 4.62 -10.33 7.80
CA GLU A 25 5.81 -10.73 7.06
C GLU A 25 6.14 -9.67 6.01
N GLN A 26 7.36 -9.13 6.06
CA GLN A 26 7.84 -8.23 5.03
C GLN A 26 8.60 -9.01 3.96
N PHE A 27 8.15 -8.91 2.72
CA PHE A 27 8.79 -9.56 1.58
C PHE A 27 8.96 -8.57 0.42
N GLN A 28 9.81 -8.92 -0.54
CA GLN A 28 9.92 -8.15 -1.76
C GLN A 28 8.98 -8.74 -2.80
N ALA A 29 8.19 -7.87 -3.46
CA ALA A 29 7.48 -8.26 -4.67
C ALA A 29 8.48 -8.88 -5.65
N ASP A 30 8.19 -10.07 -6.12
CA ASP A 30 9.09 -10.83 -6.97
C ASP A 30 8.81 -10.56 -8.46
N ASP A 31 9.53 -11.27 -9.32
CA ASP A 31 9.31 -11.21 -10.76
C ASP A 31 8.05 -11.97 -11.21
N SER A 32 7.37 -12.69 -10.32
CA SER A 32 6.05 -13.27 -10.59
C SER A 32 4.94 -12.23 -10.36
N CYS A 33 5.19 -11.24 -9.49
CA CYS A 33 4.48 -9.97 -9.40
C CYS A 33 4.84 -8.98 -10.53
N ASN A 34 5.53 -9.43 -11.60
CA ASN A 34 5.78 -8.62 -12.81
C ASN A 34 4.50 -8.40 -13.61
N SER A 35 3.62 -7.56 -13.08
CA SER A 35 2.67 -6.86 -13.93
C SER A 35 2.58 -5.39 -13.54
N TYR A 36 3.72 -4.67 -13.60
CA TYR A 36 3.73 -3.32 -14.19
C TYR A 36 5.09 -2.66 -14.47
N THR A 37 5.09 -1.60 -15.31
CA THR A 37 6.05 -0.46 -15.41
C THR A 37 5.34 0.92 -15.28
N SER A 38 5.69 1.79 -14.31
CA SER A 38 5.04 3.05 -13.90
C SER A 38 4.77 4.16 -14.94
N VAL A 39 3.51 4.63 -14.96
CA VAL A 39 2.93 6.00 -14.83
C VAL A 39 3.52 7.23 -15.54
N GLY A 40 2.76 7.65 -16.55
CA GLY A 40 2.45 9.03 -16.93
C GLY A 40 1.38 8.97 -18.03
N GLY A 41 0.18 9.51 -17.80
CA GLY A 41 -1.00 9.40 -18.68
C GLY A 41 -0.88 10.01 -20.10
N HIS A 42 0.34 10.14 -20.61
CA HIS A 42 0.68 10.55 -21.97
C HIS A 42 1.53 9.49 -22.69
N ASP A 43 1.99 8.45 -22.00
CA ASP A 43 2.86 7.41 -22.53
C ASP A 43 2.15 6.05 -22.44
N PHE A 44 1.20 5.83 -23.37
CA PHE A 44 0.47 4.56 -23.51
C PHE A 44 1.40 3.34 -23.61
N LYS A 45 2.70 3.54 -23.87
CA LYS A 45 3.65 2.44 -24.00
C LYS A 45 3.72 1.51 -22.77
N HIS A 46 3.37 2.02 -21.59
CA HIS A 46 3.48 1.34 -20.30
C HIS A 46 2.18 0.67 -19.79
N TRP A 47 1.05 0.89 -20.45
CA TRP A 47 -0.22 0.27 -20.06
C TRP A 47 -0.21 -1.24 -20.32
N ASP A 48 -0.91 -2.01 -19.50
CA ASP A 48 -1.03 -3.46 -19.65
C ASP A 48 -1.74 -3.79 -20.96
N ARG A 49 -1.12 -4.60 -21.82
CA ARG A 49 -1.69 -4.97 -23.12
C ARG A 49 -2.25 -6.38 -23.09
N MET A 50 -3.55 -6.49 -23.32
CA MET A 50 -4.21 -7.78 -23.47
C MET A 50 -4.91 -7.88 -24.81
N SER A 51 -4.76 -9.02 -25.47
CA SER A 51 -5.48 -9.34 -26.70
C SER A 51 -6.87 -9.87 -26.36
N VAL A 52 -7.93 -9.19 -26.82
CA VAL A 52 -9.33 -9.59 -26.59
C VAL A 52 -10.12 -9.69 -27.90
N GLY A 53 -11.16 -10.51 -27.91
CA GLY A 53 -12.03 -10.69 -29.08
C GLY A 53 -13.01 -9.54 -29.35
N HIS A 54 -13.21 -8.60 -28.41
CA HIS A 54 -14.27 -7.59 -28.48
C HIS A 54 -13.78 -6.16 -28.17
N GLY A 55 -14.35 -5.17 -28.86
CA GLY A 55 -13.92 -3.76 -28.81
C GLY A 55 -14.74 -2.84 -27.91
N LYS A 56 -15.56 -3.37 -27.00
CA LYS A 56 -16.46 -2.54 -26.17
C LYS A 56 -15.63 -1.61 -25.28
N ARG A 57 -15.74 -0.29 -25.48
CA ARG A 57 -15.11 0.72 -24.62
C ARG A 57 -15.60 0.58 -23.19
N ASP A 58 -14.68 0.58 -22.24
CA ASP A 58 -14.94 0.80 -20.83
C ASP A 58 -14.35 2.16 -20.42
N ARG A 59 -14.70 2.65 -19.23
CA ARG A 59 -14.26 3.97 -18.75
C ARG A 59 -12.79 3.99 -18.27
N ALA A 60 -12.19 2.82 -18.04
CA ALA A 60 -10.90 2.69 -17.37
C ALA A 60 -9.77 2.13 -18.27
N SER A 61 -10.07 1.74 -19.51
CA SER A 61 -9.10 1.17 -20.45
C SER A 61 -9.23 1.79 -21.84
N PHE A 62 -8.13 1.78 -22.58
CA PHE A 62 -8.06 2.19 -23.97
C PHE A 62 -8.01 0.94 -24.86
N LYS A 63 -8.94 0.82 -25.81
CA LYS A 63 -8.97 -0.32 -26.75
C LYS A 63 -8.72 0.17 -28.17
N TYR A 64 -7.81 -0.49 -28.89
CA TYR A 64 -7.58 -0.23 -30.31
C TYR A 64 -7.46 -1.52 -31.11
N LYS A 65 -7.83 -1.45 -32.40
CA LYS A 65 -7.72 -2.57 -33.33
C LYS A 65 -6.45 -2.40 -34.18
N PRO A 66 -5.46 -3.31 -34.11
CA PRO A 66 -4.27 -3.27 -34.96
C PRO A 66 -4.62 -3.45 -36.45
N ARG A 67 -3.76 -2.94 -37.35
CA ARG A 67 -3.95 -3.06 -38.82
C ARG A 67 -4.14 -4.49 -39.33
N HIS A 68 -3.57 -5.48 -38.64
CA HIS A 68 -3.72 -6.91 -39.00
C HIS A 68 -5.07 -7.51 -38.59
N GLY A 69 -5.94 -6.77 -37.89
CA GLY A 69 -7.38 -7.02 -37.82
C GLY A 69 -7.87 -8.20 -36.97
N ARG A 70 -6.98 -9.05 -36.42
CA ARG A 70 -7.35 -10.29 -35.70
C ARG A 70 -8.03 -10.05 -34.35
N ASN A 71 -7.36 -9.37 -33.43
CA ASN A 71 -7.85 -9.13 -32.07
C ASN A 71 -7.75 -7.64 -31.70
N TRP A 72 -8.55 -7.21 -30.72
CA TRP A 72 -8.41 -5.89 -30.11
C TRP A 72 -7.31 -5.93 -29.05
N ILE A 73 -6.57 -4.84 -28.93
CA ILE A 73 -5.62 -4.65 -27.82
C ILE A 73 -6.29 -3.75 -26.81
N VAL A 74 -6.53 -4.29 -25.61
CA VAL A 74 -6.92 -3.54 -24.42
C VAL A 74 -5.67 -3.06 -23.74
N MET A 75 -5.67 -1.78 -23.37
CA MET A 75 -4.64 -1.12 -22.60
C MET A 75 -5.29 -0.65 -21.30
N SER A 76 -4.84 -1.13 -20.14
CA SER A 76 -5.37 -0.68 -18.84
C SER A 76 -4.27 -0.10 -17.94
N GLU A 77 -4.70 0.71 -16.98
CA GLU A 77 -3.86 0.98 -15.81
C GLU A 77 -3.58 -0.33 -15.07
N PRO A 78 -2.40 -0.46 -14.47
CA PRO A 78 -1.99 -1.67 -13.79
C PRO A 78 -2.61 -1.81 -12.44
N TRP A 79 -2.51 -3.04 -11.97
CA TRP A 79 -2.99 -3.40 -10.66
C TRP A 79 -1.87 -3.76 -9.67
N GLN A 80 -0.65 -4.11 -10.12
CA GLN A 80 0.36 -4.73 -9.25
C GLN A 80 1.64 -3.89 -8.97
N PRO A 81 2.29 -4.08 -7.80
CA PRO A 81 3.55 -3.42 -7.43
C PRO A 81 4.73 -3.85 -8.32
N TRP A 82 5.79 -3.01 -8.39
CA TRP A 82 7.03 -3.37 -9.09
C TRP A 82 7.87 -4.39 -8.33
N PRO A 83 8.65 -5.24 -9.02
CA PRO A 83 9.64 -6.09 -8.36
C PRO A 83 10.57 -5.30 -7.45
N GLY A 84 10.88 -5.87 -6.29
CA GLY A 84 11.63 -5.22 -5.21
C GLY A 84 10.88 -4.09 -4.51
N THR A 85 9.58 -3.90 -4.77
CA THR A 85 8.73 -3.10 -3.87
C THR A 85 8.54 -3.90 -2.58
N VAL A 86 8.74 -3.24 -1.43
CA VAL A 86 8.52 -3.90 -0.15
C VAL A 86 7.01 -4.04 0.07
N MET A 87 6.60 -5.29 0.26
CA MET A 87 5.24 -5.74 0.56
C MET A 87 5.17 -6.18 2.01
N VAL A 88 3.96 -6.25 2.53
CA VAL A 88 3.65 -6.94 3.78
C VAL A 88 2.48 -7.89 3.56
N GLY A 89 2.52 -9.04 4.21
CA GLY A 89 1.44 -10.01 4.11
C GLY A 89 1.34 -10.88 5.35
N GLU A 90 0.17 -11.49 5.49
CA GLU A 90 -0.12 -12.46 6.53
C GLU A 90 -1.18 -13.45 6.04
N THR A 91 -1.19 -14.63 6.67
CA THR A 91 -2.27 -15.59 6.45
C THR A 91 -3.47 -15.19 7.29
N VAL A 92 -4.59 -14.90 6.64
CA VAL A 92 -5.86 -14.52 7.27
C VAL A 92 -6.90 -15.61 7.00
N GLY A 93 -7.88 -15.76 7.90
CA GLY A 93 -8.99 -16.70 7.73
C GLY A 93 -8.89 -17.93 8.62
N TYR A 94 -10.04 -18.39 9.10
CA TYR A 94 -10.13 -19.52 10.04
C TYR A 94 -10.35 -20.86 9.32
N TYR A 95 -11.34 -20.93 8.41
CA TYR A 95 -11.71 -22.17 7.73
C TYR A 95 -10.89 -22.41 6.45
N GLU A 96 -10.57 -21.35 5.73
CA GLU A 96 -9.74 -21.38 4.52
C GLU A 96 -8.67 -20.29 4.69
N PRO A 97 -7.43 -20.66 5.09
CA PRO A 97 -6.37 -19.70 5.25
C PRO A 97 -5.97 -19.12 3.89
N GLU A 98 -6.20 -17.83 3.71
CA GLU A 98 -5.85 -17.07 2.52
C GLU A 98 -4.66 -16.17 2.83
N TRP A 99 -3.76 -16.04 1.86
CA TRP A 99 -2.67 -15.08 1.95
C TRP A 99 -3.18 -13.71 1.54
N GLU A 100 -3.21 -12.76 2.47
CA GLU A 100 -3.52 -11.36 2.19
C GLU A 100 -2.21 -10.56 2.11
N GLU A 101 -2.03 -9.82 1.03
CA GLU A 101 -0.86 -8.97 0.83
C GLU A 101 -1.21 -7.54 0.43
N GLN A 102 -0.38 -6.61 0.85
CA GLN A 102 -0.46 -5.20 0.48
C GLN A 102 0.93 -4.56 0.49
N THR A 103 1.08 -3.38 -0.09
CA THR A 103 2.38 -2.71 -0.07
C THR A 103 2.72 -2.19 1.34
N ALA A 104 4.00 -2.12 1.68
CA ALA A 104 4.43 -1.52 2.94
C ALA A 104 4.00 -0.04 3.08
N TRP A 105 3.82 0.65 1.95
CA TRP A 105 3.26 2.00 1.94
C TRP A 105 1.77 2.01 2.33
N GLU A 106 0.94 1.16 1.73
CA GLU A 106 -0.48 1.04 2.09
C GLU A 106 -0.65 0.60 3.54
N ALA A 107 0.20 -0.30 4.03
CA ALA A 107 0.26 -0.69 5.42
C ALA A 107 0.49 0.49 6.36
N LEU A 108 1.45 1.36 6.03
CA LEU A 108 1.72 2.55 6.82
C LEU A 108 0.54 3.52 6.81
N GLN A 109 -0.06 3.74 5.64
CA GLN A 109 -1.23 4.61 5.51
C GLN A 109 -2.39 4.08 6.36
N ARG A 110 -2.65 2.77 6.28
CA ARG A 110 -3.70 2.11 7.05
C ARG A 110 -3.45 2.25 8.55
N ALA A 111 -2.25 1.93 9.03
CA ALA A 111 -1.90 2.07 10.45
C ALA A 111 -2.06 3.51 10.96
N VAL A 112 -1.66 4.52 10.17
CA VAL A 112 -1.83 5.92 10.52
C VAL A 112 -3.30 6.33 10.51
N VAL A 113 -4.07 5.94 9.49
CA VAL A 113 -5.50 6.28 9.39
C VAL A 113 -6.28 5.63 10.53
N GLU A 114 -6.07 4.34 10.78
CA GLU A 114 -6.72 3.60 11.86
C GLU A 114 -6.42 4.22 13.24
N HIS A 115 -5.19 4.69 13.47
CA HIS A 115 -4.85 5.38 14.72
C HIS A 115 -5.64 6.68 14.93
N PHE A 116 -6.02 7.36 13.84
CA PHE A 116 -6.81 8.60 13.87
C PHE A 116 -8.25 8.40 13.37
N THR A 117 -8.77 7.18 13.45
CA THR A 117 -10.15 6.86 13.11
C THR A 117 -10.85 6.37 14.38
N ASP A 118 -11.91 7.07 14.77
CA ASP A 118 -12.79 6.64 15.85
C ASP A 118 -14.08 6.04 15.28
N TRP A 119 -14.83 5.30 16.08
CA TRP A 119 -16.09 4.68 15.68
C TRP A 119 -17.24 5.22 16.52
N ASN A 120 -18.25 5.78 15.86
CA ASN A 120 -19.50 6.17 16.50
C ASN A 120 -20.69 5.35 15.95
N GLU A 121 -21.89 5.66 16.45
CA GLU A 121 -23.14 5.01 16.00
C GLU A 121 -23.44 5.19 14.50
N ASP A 122 -22.86 6.24 13.89
CA ASP A 122 -23.03 6.58 12.46
C ASP A 122 -21.89 6.04 11.58
N GLY A 123 -20.84 5.44 12.15
CA GLY A 123 -19.70 4.84 11.44
C GLY A 123 -18.32 5.42 11.81
N PRO A 124 -17.32 5.24 10.94
CA PRO A 124 -15.96 5.71 11.22
C PRO A 124 -15.85 7.23 11.06
N ILE A 125 -15.31 7.91 12.06
CA ILE A 125 -14.98 9.33 12.04
C ILE A 125 -13.46 9.49 11.94
N ALA A 126 -12.99 10.12 10.85
CA ALA A 126 -11.61 10.53 10.73
C ALA A 126 -11.33 11.77 11.61
N LEU A 127 -10.50 11.62 12.63
CA LEU A 127 -10.09 12.69 13.55
C LEU A 127 -9.05 13.64 12.92
N ARG A 128 -8.41 13.21 11.83
CA ARG A 128 -7.35 13.96 11.14
C ARG A 128 -7.34 13.65 9.64
N THR A 129 -7.04 14.65 8.83
CA THR A 129 -6.87 14.52 7.38
C THR A 129 -5.39 14.47 6.99
N PHE A 130 -5.09 13.78 5.89
CA PHE A 130 -3.74 13.64 5.35
C PHE A 130 -3.77 13.88 3.84
N ASP A 131 -3.14 14.96 3.38
CA ASP A 131 -3.20 15.36 1.97
C ASP A 131 -1.96 14.91 1.18
N THR A 132 -0.83 14.71 1.87
CA THR A 132 0.44 14.38 1.23
C THR A 132 1.09 13.13 1.82
N PRO A 133 1.92 12.41 1.04
CA PRO A 133 2.73 11.31 1.59
C PRO A 133 3.64 11.73 2.74
N GLY A 134 4.05 13.01 2.80
CA GLY A 134 4.87 13.55 3.88
C GLY A 134 4.14 13.58 5.22
N ASP A 135 2.84 13.84 5.21
CA ASP A 135 2.02 13.87 6.42
C ASP A 135 1.98 12.51 7.12
N TYR A 136 1.78 11.43 6.35
CA TYR A 136 1.79 10.06 6.87
C TYR A 136 3.10 9.71 7.59
N PHE A 137 4.26 10.04 7.00
CA PHE A 137 5.55 9.78 7.65
C PHE A 137 5.75 10.59 8.92
N ARG A 138 5.43 11.89 8.87
CA ARG A 138 5.53 12.76 10.04
C ARG A 138 4.69 12.22 11.19
N VAL A 139 3.46 11.83 10.89
CA VAL A 139 2.50 11.33 11.88
C VAL A 139 2.89 9.95 12.39
N ALA A 140 3.40 9.07 11.53
CA ALA A 140 3.96 7.79 11.96
C ALA A 140 5.08 8.01 13.01
N HIS A 141 5.97 8.98 12.79
CA HIS A 141 6.98 9.34 13.78
C HIS A 141 6.39 9.93 15.07
N GLU A 142 5.32 10.73 14.98
CA GLU A 142 4.58 11.23 16.16
C GLU A 142 4.02 10.06 17.00
N ILE A 143 3.38 9.07 16.36
CA ILE A 143 2.84 7.87 17.02
C ILE A 143 3.95 7.08 17.71
N ILE A 144 5.05 6.80 16.99
CA ILE A 144 6.20 6.05 17.53
C ILE A 144 6.81 6.78 18.74
N ALA A 145 6.95 8.11 18.65
CA ALA A 145 7.50 8.92 19.74
C ALA A 145 6.57 8.92 20.97
N ALA A 146 5.25 9.01 20.77
CA ALA A 146 4.27 8.92 21.84
C ALA A 146 4.34 7.55 22.55
N ALA A 147 4.39 6.46 21.79
CA ALA A 147 4.53 5.10 22.33
C ALA A 147 5.82 4.92 23.16
N ALA A 148 6.94 5.47 22.69
CA ALA A 148 8.22 5.45 23.42
C ALA A 148 8.19 6.30 24.71
N GLY A 149 7.46 7.43 24.70
CA GLY A 149 7.28 8.30 25.87
C GLY A 149 6.47 7.62 26.99
N HIS A 150 5.42 6.87 26.64
CA HIS A 150 4.61 6.13 27.62
C HIS A 150 5.35 4.93 28.25
N GLY A 151 6.28 4.29 27.51
CA GLY A 151 7.11 3.21 28.05
C GLY A 151 8.12 3.64 29.13
N ASN A 152 8.47 4.94 29.19
CA ASN A 152 9.49 5.45 30.11
C ASN A 152 8.93 5.85 31.50
N ILE A 153 7.61 5.99 31.62
CA ILE A 153 6.94 6.30 32.90
C ILE A 153 6.85 5.03 33.78
N GLY A 154 6.68 3.85 33.18
CA GLY A 154 6.60 2.57 33.90
C GLY A 154 7.93 2.08 34.51
N ARG A 155 9.08 2.48 33.94
CA ARG A 155 10.41 2.07 34.46
C ARG A 155 10.87 2.86 35.69
N ARG A 156 10.46 4.13 35.83
CA ARG A 156 10.86 4.98 36.97
C ARG A 156 10.20 4.59 38.30
N LEU A 157 9.08 3.86 38.27
CA LEU A 157 8.36 3.45 39.49
C LEU A 157 8.90 2.18 40.16
N ASN A 158 9.76 1.41 39.48
CA ASN A 158 10.32 0.17 40.03
C ASN A 158 11.71 0.35 40.69
N ASP A 159 12.38 1.48 40.51
CA ASP A 159 13.68 1.76 41.15
C ASP A 159 13.55 2.48 42.51
N SER A 160 12.34 2.82 42.95
CA SER A 160 12.08 3.47 44.25
C SER A 160 11.58 2.52 45.34
N LYS A 161 11.67 1.19 45.13
CA LYS A 161 11.39 0.16 46.15
C LYS A 161 12.63 -0.71 46.42
N ARG A 162 13.74 -0.06 46.76
CA ARG A 162 14.88 -0.70 47.44
C ARG A 162 14.90 -0.28 48.90
#